data_AF-A0A941MGZ2-F1
#
_entry.id   AF-A0A941MGZ2-F1
#
_cell.length_a   1.000
_cell.length_b   1.000
_cell.length_c   1.000
_cell.angle_alpha   90.00
_cell.angle_beta   90.00
_cell.angle_gamma   90.00
#
_symmetry.space_group_name_H-M   'P 1'
#
loop_
_entity.id
_entity.type
_entity.pdbx_description
1 polymer ?
#
loop_
_entity_poly.entity_id
_entity_poly.type
_entity_poly.pdbx_seq_one_letter_code
_entity_poly.pdbx_strand_id
1 'polypeptide(L)'
;MGGGDPRNSIQEKRILVNKLIKTLAVALMSFGAAGAAAAKEQTKADEAHAAAPAAKLMQVAEDAAPNPDDPNAPPPGSRKPDGDAVYPNPVSELAKKEGIKFEDGRYRNKDGDPVPVVTKDYMVDWGTWNGFRRYHDACHVCHGPNALGSTFAPALADSLKTMDYNTFLATVSSGRKVNRGGTEFVMPSFGEDKNIMCYIDDIYTYIKARSTGAMPPGRPNGREDVSPEAKKAADDCTG
;
A
#
# COMPACT_ATOMS: atom_id res chain seq x y z
N MET A 1 -0.59 9.85 -56.49
CA MET A 1 0.34 10.88 -55.96
C MET A 1 -0.26 11.33 -54.64
N GLY A 2 0.31 11.18 -53.45
CA GLY A 2 1.48 10.50 -52.91
C GLY A 2 1.30 10.59 -51.39
N GLY A 3 1.33 9.47 -50.67
CA GLY A 3 1.18 9.44 -49.22
C GLY A 3 2.49 9.85 -48.53
N GLY A 4 2.42 10.79 -47.60
CA GLY A 4 3.55 11.15 -46.73
C GLY A 4 3.56 10.30 -45.47
N ASP A 5 4.66 9.59 -45.22
CA ASP A 5 4.86 8.69 -44.07
C ASP A 5 5.08 9.51 -42.76
N PRO A 6 4.27 9.32 -41.70
CA PRO A 6 4.36 10.07 -40.44
C PRO A 6 5.66 9.83 -39.65
N ARG A 7 6.48 8.86 -40.06
CA ARG A 7 7.80 8.58 -39.46
C ARG A 7 8.84 9.69 -39.71
N ASN A 8 8.65 10.52 -40.73
CA ASN A 8 9.62 11.56 -41.08
C ASN A 8 9.55 12.81 -40.16
N SER A 9 8.38 13.10 -39.58
CA SER A 9 8.17 14.26 -38.69
C SER A 9 8.81 14.09 -37.30
N ILE A 10 8.99 12.85 -36.86
CA ILE A 10 9.55 12.53 -35.54
C ILE A 10 11.09 12.55 -35.58
N GLN A 11 11.70 12.24 -36.73
CA GLN A 11 13.15 12.29 -36.91
C GLN A 11 13.69 13.73 -36.97
N GLU A 12 13.01 14.67 -37.63
CA GLU A 12 13.42 16.08 -37.66
C GLU A 12 13.38 16.73 -36.26
N LYS A 13 12.38 16.41 -35.43
CA LYS A 13 12.26 16.96 -34.07
C LYS A 13 13.34 16.43 -33.12
N ARG A 14 13.81 15.19 -33.31
CA ARG A 14 14.90 14.59 -32.52
C ARG A 14 16.27 15.21 -32.85
N ILE A 15 16.50 15.63 -34.09
CA ILE A 15 17.75 16.28 -34.52
C ILE A 15 17.87 17.70 -33.93
N LEU A 16 16.76 18.41 -33.76
CA LEU A 16 16.74 19.77 -33.20
C LEU A 16 17.03 19.79 -31.69
N VAL A 17 16.48 18.83 -30.93
CA VAL A 17 16.67 18.73 -29.47
C VAL A 17 18.11 18.33 -29.13
N ASN A 18 18.72 17.42 -29.90
CA ASN A 18 20.11 17.01 -29.70
C ASN A 18 21.15 18.08 -30.08
N LYS A 19 20.78 19.06 -30.92
CA LYS A 19 21.64 20.22 -31.24
C LYS A 19 21.64 21.28 -30.11
N LEU A 20 20.55 21.39 -29.35
CA LEU A 20 20.42 22.37 -28.26
C LEU A 20 21.19 21.96 -26.99
N ILE A 21 21.39 20.66 -26.78
CA ILE A 21 22.07 20.12 -25.59
C ILE A 21 23.61 20.24 -25.69
N LYS A 22 24.16 20.39 -26.90
CA LYS A 22 25.62 20.44 -27.13
C LYS A 22 26.26 21.84 -27.02
N THR A 23 25.50 22.90 -26.75
CA THR A 23 26.01 24.29 -26.76
C THR A 23 26.19 24.94 -25.38
N LEU A 24 25.96 24.21 -24.28
CA LEU A 24 26.08 24.76 -22.92
C LEU A 24 27.18 24.06 -22.11
N ALA A 25 28.38 24.04 -22.66
CA ALA A 25 29.59 23.77 -21.89
C ALA A 25 30.66 24.78 -22.34
N VAL A 26 31.39 25.31 -21.35
CA VAL A 26 32.56 26.20 -21.41
C VAL A 26 32.30 27.66 -21.00
N ALA A 27 33.08 28.04 -19.97
CA ALA A 27 33.52 29.38 -19.53
C ALA A 27 32.82 29.97 -18.29
N LEU A 28 33.43 29.77 -17.10
CA LEU A 28 34.39 30.74 -16.53
C LEU A 28 34.92 30.24 -15.17
N MET A 29 36.23 30.05 -15.12
CA MET A 29 37.02 29.87 -13.90
C MET A 29 37.37 31.23 -13.27
N SER A 30 37.64 31.15 -11.96
CA SER A 30 38.50 32.01 -11.12
C SER A 30 38.01 33.38 -10.63
N PHE A 31 37.72 33.45 -9.32
CA PHE A 31 38.30 34.44 -8.40
C PHE A 31 38.45 33.84 -6.99
N GLY A 32 39.67 33.95 -6.45
CA GLY A 32 39.91 34.38 -5.06
C GLY A 32 39.78 33.36 -3.93
N ALA A 33 40.93 32.91 -3.41
CA ALA A 33 41.07 32.24 -2.12
C ALA A 33 40.86 33.21 -0.94
N ALA A 34 40.04 32.81 0.05
CA ALA A 34 40.19 33.18 1.46
C ALA A 34 39.32 32.25 2.33
N GLY A 35 39.90 31.65 3.37
CA GLY A 35 39.13 31.06 4.49
C GLY A 35 39.06 29.55 4.60
N ALA A 36 40.16 28.82 4.33
CA ALA A 36 40.31 27.42 4.78
C ALA A 36 40.87 27.37 6.21
N ALA A 37 40.04 27.53 7.25
CA ALA A 37 40.37 27.16 8.63
C ALA A 37 39.17 27.31 9.59
N ALA A 38 38.07 26.55 9.43
CA ALA A 38 37.04 26.41 10.49
C ALA A 38 35.97 25.31 10.27
N ALA A 39 36.18 24.30 9.41
CA ALA A 39 35.09 23.35 9.08
C ALA A 39 35.48 21.87 9.11
N LYS A 40 36.65 21.51 9.67
CA LYS A 40 37.12 20.12 9.76
C LYS A 40 36.75 19.38 11.05
N GLU A 41 35.95 19.98 11.93
CA GLU A 41 35.64 19.42 13.26
C GLU A 41 34.15 19.19 13.52
N GLN A 42 33.32 19.11 12.48
CA GLN A 42 31.90 18.76 12.60
C GLN A 42 31.47 17.54 11.76
N THR A 43 32.39 16.87 11.06
CA THR A 43 32.11 15.69 10.23
C THR A 43 32.29 14.36 10.97
N LYS A 44 32.10 14.30 12.29
CA LYS A 44 32.29 13.03 13.03
C LYS A 44 31.27 12.72 14.13
N ALA A 45 30.31 13.62 14.39
CA ALA A 45 29.32 13.43 15.45
C ALA A 45 27.93 12.96 14.95
N ASP A 46 27.55 13.22 13.70
CA ASP A 46 26.18 12.96 13.22
C ASP A 46 26.01 11.64 12.44
N GLU A 47 27.09 11.00 11.99
CA GLU A 47 27.01 9.77 11.16
C GLU A 47 27.05 8.46 11.97
N ALA A 48 27.26 8.53 13.29
CA ALA A 48 27.38 7.34 14.15
C ALA A 48 26.05 6.89 14.81
N HIS A 49 24.97 7.66 14.71
CA HIS A 49 23.72 7.38 15.45
C HIS A 49 22.51 6.90 14.61
N ALA A 50 22.59 6.84 13.28
CA ALA A 50 21.39 6.58 12.45
C ALA A 50 21.35 5.25 11.67
N ALA A 51 22.48 4.55 11.45
CA ALA A 51 22.48 3.34 10.60
C ALA A 51 22.65 2.00 11.35
N ALA A 52 23.21 2.02 12.56
CA ALA A 52 23.41 0.81 13.38
C ALA A 52 22.21 0.34 14.24
N PRO A 53 21.23 1.19 14.65
CA PRO A 53 20.17 0.72 15.56
C PRO A 53 19.06 -0.04 14.83
N ALA A 54 18.75 0.26 13.57
CA ALA A 54 17.64 -0.39 12.86
C ALA A 54 17.94 -1.86 12.54
N ALA A 55 19.11 -2.18 11.98
CA ALA A 55 19.49 -3.56 11.67
C ALA A 55 19.58 -4.44 12.93
N LYS A 56 20.08 -3.90 14.04
CA LYS A 56 20.14 -4.61 15.31
C LYS A 56 18.76 -4.77 15.96
N LEU A 57 17.86 -3.79 15.81
CA LEU A 57 16.48 -3.90 16.27
C LEU A 57 15.66 -4.89 15.43
N MET A 58 15.92 -4.98 14.12
CA MET A 58 15.30 -6.00 13.25
C MET A 58 15.79 -7.40 13.64
N GLN A 59 17.10 -7.60 13.77
CA GLN A 59 17.68 -8.89 14.21
C GLN A 59 17.12 -9.33 15.58
N VAL A 60 17.01 -8.41 16.54
CA VAL A 60 16.43 -8.70 17.87
C VAL A 60 14.93 -9.02 17.78
N ALA A 61 14.21 -8.48 16.80
CA ALA A 61 12.80 -8.83 16.56
C ALA A 61 12.65 -10.19 15.85
N GLU A 62 13.62 -10.60 15.03
CA GLU A 62 13.65 -11.91 14.37
C GLU A 62 14.05 -13.04 15.32
N ASP A 63 14.92 -12.76 16.30
CA ASP A 63 15.35 -13.72 17.33
C ASP A 63 14.40 -13.78 18.55
N ALA A 64 13.47 -12.83 18.68
CA ALA A 64 12.48 -12.84 19.76
C ALA A 64 11.39 -13.90 19.50
N ALA A 65 11.15 -14.77 20.49
CA ALA A 65 9.99 -15.66 20.46
C ALA A 65 8.71 -14.82 20.24
N PRO A 66 7.73 -15.30 19.42
CA PRO A 66 6.50 -14.57 19.18
C PRO A 66 5.88 -14.19 20.52
N ASN A 67 5.66 -12.89 20.74
CA ASN A 67 4.93 -12.45 21.90
C ASN A 67 3.52 -13.05 21.78
N PRO A 68 3.08 -13.92 22.72
CA PRO A 68 1.76 -14.54 22.64
C PRO A 68 0.63 -13.50 22.72
N ASP A 69 0.94 -12.31 23.22
CA ASP A 69 0.05 -11.15 23.28
C ASP A 69 0.34 -10.11 22.18
N ASP A 70 1.26 -10.33 21.23
CA ASP A 70 1.37 -9.45 20.06
C ASP A 70 0.20 -9.76 19.13
N PRO A 71 -0.74 -8.83 18.98
CA PRO A 71 -1.88 -9.07 18.14
C PRO A 71 -1.53 -9.03 16.64
N ASN A 72 -0.28 -8.76 16.25
CA ASN A 72 0.23 -8.99 14.90
C ASN A 72 1.00 -10.31 14.77
N ALA A 73 1.20 -11.07 15.85
CA ALA A 73 1.87 -12.36 15.79
C ALA A 73 1.08 -13.32 14.88
N PRO A 74 1.77 -14.15 14.07
CA PRO A 74 1.13 -15.25 13.37
C PRO A 74 0.44 -16.18 14.38
N PRO A 75 -0.71 -16.78 14.05
CA PRO A 75 -1.35 -17.76 14.92
C PRO A 75 -0.38 -18.89 15.31
N PRO A 76 -0.45 -19.44 16.53
CA PRO A 76 0.35 -20.59 16.91
C PRO A 76 0.22 -21.75 15.91
N GLY A 77 1.35 -22.29 15.43
CA GLY A 77 1.38 -23.36 14.44
C GLY A 77 1.09 -22.92 12.99
N SER A 78 0.91 -21.62 12.73
CA SER A 78 0.76 -21.10 11.37
C SER A 78 2.07 -20.99 10.61
N ARG A 79 3.21 -21.29 11.24
CA ARG A 79 4.55 -21.29 10.64
C ARG A 79 5.23 -22.65 10.78
N LYS A 80 5.93 -23.06 9.73
CA LYS A 80 6.88 -24.16 9.74
C LYS A 80 8.16 -23.73 10.51
N PRO A 81 9.02 -24.69 10.91
CA PRO A 81 10.28 -24.37 11.59
C PRO A 81 11.24 -23.48 10.78
N ASP A 82 11.12 -23.47 9.44
CA ASP A 82 11.88 -22.62 8.52
C ASP A 82 11.28 -21.21 8.35
N GLY A 83 10.18 -20.89 9.04
CA GLY A 83 9.54 -19.58 9.04
C GLY A 83 8.47 -19.39 7.95
N ASP A 84 8.27 -20.37 7.08
CA ASP A 84 7.23 -20.33 6.05
C ASP A 84 5.83 -20.50 6.64
N ALA A 85 4.85 -19.80 6.06
CA ALA A 85 3.45 -19.96 6.41
C ALA A 85 2.97 -21.41 6.10
N VAL A 86 2.21 -21.98 7.03
CA VAL A 86 1.59 -23.30 6.89
C VAL A 86 0.27 -23.16 6.14
N TYR A 87 0.17 -23.88 5.02
CA TYR A 87 -1.06 -24.04 4.26
C TYR A 87 -1.39 -25.53 4.06
N PRO A 88 -2.68 -25.91 4.04
CA PRO A 88 -3.83 -25.02 4.19
C PRO A 88 -4.09 -24.63 5.66
N ASN A 89 -4.60 -23.42 5.86
CA ASN A 89 -5.07 -22.86 7.12
C ASN A 89 -6.61 -22.68 7.09
N PRO A 90 -7.27 -22.36 8.22
CA PRO A 90 -8.74 -22.21 8.27
C PRO A 90 -9.33 -21.19 7.27
N VAL A 91 -8.61 -20.10 6.98
CA VAL A 91 -9.01 -19.09 5.99
C VAL A 91 -8.93 -19.67 4.58
N SER A 92 -7.80 -20.28 4.21
CA SER A 92 -7.61 -20.87 2.87
C SER A 92 -8.54 -22.06 2.60
N GLU A 93 -8.89 -22.86 3.61
CA GLU A 93 -9.89 -23.92 3.50
C GLU A 93 -11.30 -23.36 3.29
N LEU A 94 -11.64 -22.28 4.02
CA LEU A 94 -12.90 -21.57 3.81
C LEU A 94 -12.98 -20.99 2.39
N ALA A 95 -11.94 -20.31 1.94
CA ALA A 95 -11.84 -19.75 0.60
C ALA A 95 -12.07 -20.82 -0.48
N LYS A 96 -11.40 -21.97 -0.35
CA LYS A 96 -11.56 -23.11 -1.26
C LYS A 96 -13.00 -23.63 -1.28
N LYS A 97 -13.64 -23.75 -0.11
CA LYS A 97 -15.03 -24.19 0.01
C LYS A 97 -16.00 -23.21 -0.66
N GLU A 98 -15.68 -21.93 -0.64
CA GLU A 98 -16.49 -20.86 -1.24
C GLU A 98 -16.16 -20.59 -2.72
N GLY A 99 -15.22 -21.37 -3.30
CA GLY A 99 -14.79 -21.18 -4.69
C GLY A 99 -14.00 -19.90 -4.91
N ILE A 100 -13.46 -19.32 -3.84
CA ILE A 100 -12.59 -18.14 -3.86
C ILE A 100 -11.17 -18.61 -4.16
N LYS A 101 -10.51 -17.94 -5.11
CA LYS A 101 -9.15 -18.25 -5.54
C LYS A 101 -8.14 -17.40 -4.78
N PHE A 102 -6.96 -17.95 -4.54
CA PHE A 102 -5.83 -17.18 -4.04
C PHE A 102 -4.86 -16.92 -5.19
N GLU A 103 -4.69 -15.65 -5.57
CA GLU A 103 -3.84 -15.22 -6.68
C GLU A 103 -3.26 -13.83 -6.38
N ASP A 104 -2.02 -13.59 -6.83
CA ASP A 104 -1.27 -12.34 -6.55
C ASP A 104 -1.20 -11.97 -5.06
N GLY A 105 -1.17 -12.98 -4.20
CA GLY A 105 -1.12 -12.82 -2.74
C GLY A 105 -2.44 -12.36 -2.12
N ARG A 106 -3.57 -12.43 -2.85
CA ARG A 106 -4.90 -12.00 -2.40
C ARG A 106 -5.97 -13.03 -2.74
N TYR A 107 -7.06 -13.01 -1.99
CA TYR A 107 -8.25 -13.80 -2.32
C TYR A 107 -9.15 -13.04 -3.28
N ARG A 108 -9.59 -13.72 -4.35
CA ARG A 108 -10.40 -13.15 -5.43
C ARG A 108 -11.61 -14.00 -5.74
N ASN A 109 -12.72 -13.33 -6.07
CA ASN A 109 -13.94 -14.00 -6.51
C ASN A 109 -13.82 -14.46 -7.98
N LYS A 110 -14.90 -15.06 -8.51
CA LYS A 110 -14.96 -15.51 -9.91
C LYS A 110 -14.78 -14.41 -10.95
N ASP A 111 -15.03 -13.16 -10.58
CA ASP A 111 -14.96 -11.98 -11.44
C ASP A 111 -13.57 -11.31 -11.36
N GLY A 112 -12.68 -11.82 -10.50
CA GLY A 112 -11.32 -11.29 -10.27
C GLY A 112 -11.26 -10.17 -9.24
N ASP A 113 -12.39 -9.76 -8.66
CA ASP A 113 -12.38 -8.72 -7.63
C ASP A 113 -11.80 -9.27 -6.33
N PRO A 114 -11.01 -8.45 -5.59
CA PRO A 114 -10.52 -8.83 -4.29
C PRO A 114 -11.69 -9.00 -3.31
N VAL A 115 -11.69 -10.07 -2.52
CA VAL A 115 -12.73 -10.35 -1.53
C VAL A 115 -12.14 -10.72 -0.18
N PRO A 116 -12.77 -10.30 0.93
CA PRO A 116 -12.35 -10.75 2.24
C PRO A 116 -12.76 -12.20 2.47
N VAL A 117 -11.91 -12.94 3.18
CA VAL A 117 -12.24 -14.25 3.74
C VAL A 117 -12.18 -14.13 5.26
N VAL A 118 -13.33 -14.34 5.90
CA VAL A 118 -13.51 -14.16 7.35
C VAL A 118 -14.11 -15.41 7.94
N THR A 119 -13.40 -16.02 8.87
CA THR A 119 -13.85 -17.18 9.63
C THR A 119 -14.94 -16.79 10.65
N LYS A 120 -15.61 -17.79 11.22
CA LYS A 120 -16.69 -17.55 12.22
C LYS A 120 -16.18 -16.92 13.51
N ASP A 121 -14.91 -17.13 13.85
CA ASP A 121 -14.20 -16.57 14.98
C ASP A 121 -13.51 -15.23 14.64
N TYR A 122 -13.83 -14.65 13.47
CA TYR A 122 -13.34 -13.35 13.01
C TYR A 122 -11.81 -13.29 12.83
N MET A 123 -11.16 -14.45 12.62
CA MET A 123 -9.85 -14.51 11.98
C MET A 123 -10.03 -14.23 10.49
N VAL A 124 -9.19 -13.35 9.95
CA VAL A 124 -9.32 -12.84 8.58
C VAL A 124 -8.14 -13.25 7.71
N ASP A 125 -8.31 -13.16 6.39
CA ASP A 125 -7.19 -13.21 5.45
C ASP A 125 -6.17 -12.08 5.65
N TRP A 126 -4.96 -12.27 5.12
CA TRP A 126 -3.87 -11.31 5.27
C TRP A 126 -4.22 -9.96 4.65
N GLY A 127 -4.89 -9.95 3.49
CA GLY A 127 -5.29 -8.71 2.83
C GLY A 127 -6.25 -7.90 3.67
N THR A 128 -7.29 -8.54 4.22
CA THR A 128 -8.23 -7.91 5.15
C THR A 128 -7.55 -7.39 6.42
N TRP A 129 -6.58 -8.14 6.95
CA TRP A 129 -5.79 -7.69 8.10
C TRP A 129 -4.92 -6.47 7.78
N ASN A 130 -4.16 -6.54 6.68
CA ASN A 130 -3.32 -5.43 6.24
C ASN A 130 -4.19 -4.20 5.94
N GLY A 131 -5.35 -4.42 5.34
CA GLY A 131 -6.36 -3.40 5.04
C GLY A 131 -6.85 -2.67 6.28
N PHE A 132 -7.08 -3.38 7.38
CA PHE A 132 -7.43 -2.75 8.66
C PHE A 132 -6.37 -1.75 9.12
N ARG A 133 -5.07 -2.13 9.00
CA ARG A 133 -3.95 -1.27 9.39
C ARG A 133 -3.83 -0.07 8.45
N ARG A 134 -3.79 -0.31 7.13
CA ARG A 134 -3.67 0.76 6.12
C ARG A 134 -4.85 1.73 6.15
N TYR A 135 -6.06 1.21 6.39
CA TYR A 135 -7.24 2.04 6.62
C TYR A 135 -7.06 2.97 7.83
N HIS A 136 -6.51 2.45 8.93
CA HIS A 136 -6.19 3.25 10.11
C HIS A 136 -4.98 4.16 9.92
N ASP A 137 -4.14 3.94 8.92
CA ASP A 137 -3.02 4.85 8.65
C ASP A 137 -3.49 6.08 7.85
N ALA A 138 -4.46 5.92 6.93
CA ALA A 138 -4.78 6.96 5.95
C ALA A 138 -6.26 7.35 5.80
N CYS A 139 -7.20 6.43 6.06
CA CYS A 139 -8.61 6.64 5.70
C CYS A 139 -9.48 7.00 6.91
N HIS A 140 -9.18 6.45 8.08
CA HIS A 140 -10.01 6.56 9.29
C HIS A 140 -10.19 8.01 9.77
N VAL A 141 -9.22 8.88 9.50
CA VAL A 141 -9.24 10.28 9.92
C VAL A 141 -10.47 11.03 9.39
N CYS A 142 -10.91 10.69 8.17
CA CYS A 142 -12.09 11.25 7.54
C CYS A 142 -13.28 10.29 7.62
N HIS A 143 -13.06 9.01 7.35
CA HIS A 143 -14.14 8.01 7.24
C HIS A 143 -14.49 7.33 8.56
N GLY A 144 -13.96 7.83 9.68
CA GLY A 144 -14.26 7.37 11.03
C GLY A 144 -13.60 6.03 11.39
N PRO A 145 -13.61 5.64 12.67
CA PRO A 145 -13.20 4.28 13.05
C PRO A 145 -14.15 3.25 12.41
N ASN A 146 -13.62 2.09 12.08
CA ASN A 146 -14.40 0.96 11.53
C ASN A 146 -15.16 1.27 10.22
N ALA A 147 -14.79 2.30 9.46
CA ALA A 147 -15.50 2.70 8.24
C ALA A 147 -16.95 3.15 8.44
N LEU A 148 -17.28 3.64 9.64
CA LEU A 148 -18.64 4.08 10.01
C LEU A 148 -18.94 5.55 9.67
N GLY A 149 -18.01 6.25 9.04
CA GLY A 149 -18.17 7.63 8.62
C GLY A 149 -17.92 8.64 9.74
N SER A 150 -17.99 9.91 9.35
CA SER A 150 -17.92 11.04 10.26
C SER A 150 -18.81 12.17 9.77
N THR A 151 -18.79 13.31 10.44
CA THR A 151 -19.42 14.54 9.93
C THR A 151 -18.74 15.06 8.66
N PHE A 152 -17.51 14.62 8.36
CA PHE A 152 -16.71 15.08 7.23
C PHE A 152 -16.80 14.16 6.01
N ALA A 153 -16.91 12.84 6.19
CA ALA A 153 -16.92 11.88 5.08
C ALA A 153 -17.90 10.71 5.31
N PRO A 154 -18.42 10.08 4.23
CA PRO A 154 -19.44 9.04 4.34
C PRO A 154 -18.93 7.76 5.02
N ALA A 155 -19.86 6.96 5.54
CA ALA A 155 -19.62 5.61 6.00
C ALA A 155 -19.27 4.70 4.80
N LEU A 156 -18.01 4.26 4.72
CA LEU A 156 -17.58 3.40 3.62
C LEU A 156 -18.14 1.99 3.76
N ALA A 157 -18.44 1.53 4.98
CA ALA A 157 -19.14 0.28 5.21
C ALA A 157 -20.54 0.28 4.57
N ASP A 158 -21.24 1.42 4.54
CA ASP A 158 -22.50 1.53 3.80
C ASP A 158 -22.29 1.71 2.31
N SER A 159 -21.27 2.49 1.92
CA SER A 159 -20.98 2.78 0.51
C SER A 159 -20.66 1.51 -0.29
N LEU A 160 -19.86 0.59 0.27
CA LEU A 160 -19.48 -0.66 -0.38
C LEU A 160 -20.58 -1.73 -0.41
N LYS A 161 -21.80 -1.43 0.07
CA LYS A 161 -22.96 -2.31 -0.13
C LYS A 161 -23.40 -2.30 -1.59
N THR A 162 -23.25 -1.14 -2.25
CA THR A 162 -23.70 -0.93 -3.63
C THR A 162 -22.57 -0.52 -4.58
N MET A 163 -21.46 -0.01 -4.06
CA MET A 163 -20.30 0.37 -4.87
C MET A 163 -19.50 -0.88 -5.26
N ASP A 164 -19.17 -1.00 -6.55
CA ASP A 164 -18.26 -2.02 -7.07
C ASP A 164 -16.79 -1.65 -6.87
N TYR A 165 -15.90 -2.63 -7.05
CA TYR A 165 -14.47 -2.48 -6.81
C TYR A 165 -13.81 -1.45 -7.75
N ASN A 166 -14.17 -1.43 -9.04
CA ASN A 166 -13.61 -0.49 -10.01
C ASN A 166 -13.97 0.97 -9.66
N THR A 167 -15.19 1.22 -9.21
CA THR A 167 -15.65 2.52 -8.74
C THR A 167 -14.90 2.93 -7.48
N PHE A 168 -14.67 2.01 -6.55
CA PHE A 168 -13.85 2.26 -5.36
C PHE A 168 -12.42 2.65 -5.76
N LEU A 169 -11.77 1.83 -6.60
CA LEU A 169 -10.41 2.07 -7.09
C LEU A 169 -10.29 3.42 -7.80
N ALA A 170 -11.20 3.73 -8.73
CA ALA A 170 -11.24 5.01 -9.43
C ALA A 170 -11.43 6.20 -8.46
N THR A 171 -12.30 6.05 -7.46
CA THR A 171 -12.55 7.10 -6.47
C THR A 171 -11.34 7.35 -5.59
N VAL A 172 -10.65 6.30 -5.12
CA VAL A 172 -9.45 6.45 -4.29
C VAL A 172 -8.28 7.00 -5.09
N SER A 173 -8.04 6.46 -6.29
CA SER A 173 -6.95 6.91 -7.16
C SER A 173 -7.14 8.34 -7.64
N SER A 174 -8.36 8.74 -8.03
CA SER A 174 -8.61 10.06 -8.62
C SER A 174 -9.05 11.11 -7.61
N GLY A 175 -9.40 10.70 -6.40
CA GLY A 175 -10.09 11.55 -5.44
C GLY A 175 -11.51 11.86 -5.87
N ARG A 176 -12.22 12.65 -5.06
CA ARG A 176 -13.62 13.01 -5.32
C ARG A 176 -13.99 14.34 -4.70
N LYS A 177 -14.66 15.19 -5.47
CA LYS A 177 -15.28 16.42 -4.96
C LYS A 177 -16.80 16.29 -4.99
N VAL A 178 -17.46 16.72 -3.92
CA VAL A 178 -18.93 16.71 -3.82
C VAL A 178 -19.39 18.03 -3.21
N ASN A 179 -20.35 18.71 -3.83
CA ASN A 179 -21.04 19.83 -3.21
C ASN A 179 -22.34 19.35 -2.55
N ARG A 180 -22.50 19.59 -1.26
CA ARG A 180 -23.71 19.27 -0.51
C ARG A 180 -24.15 20.49 0.29
N GLY A 181 -25.33 21.02 -0.04
CA GLY A 181 -25.90 22.18 0.67
C GLY A 181 -25.03 23.42 0.60
N GLY A 182 -24.33 23.66 -0.52
CA GLY A 182 -23.43 24.80 -0.69
C GLY A 182 -22.04 24.61 -0.08
N THR A 183 -21.76 23.48 0.58
CA THR A 183 -20.44 23.14 1.10
C THR A 183 -19.73 22.15 0.18
N GLU A 184 -18.49 22.44 -0.22
CA GLU A 184 -17.65 21.52 -0.99
C GLU A 184 -16.88 20.59 -0.05
N PHE A 185 -17.02 19.28 -0.28
CA PHE A 185 -16.25 18.22 0.37
C PHE A 185 -15.27 17.64 -0.64
N VAL A 186 -14.01 17.51 -0.23
CA VAL A 186 -12.93 17.00 -1.08
C VAL A 186 -12.31 15.78 -0.42
N MET A 187 -12.41 14.64 -1.09
CA MET A 187 -11.55 13.49 -0.89
C MET A 187 -10.31 13.65 -1.78
N PRO A 188 -9.10 13.74 -1.21
CA PRO A 188 -7.86 13.82 -1.98
C PRO A 188 -7.68 12.60 -2.89
N SER A 189 -6.90 12.78 -3.95
CA SER A 189 -6.40 11.68 -4.78
C SER A 189 -5.25 10.98 -4.05
N PHE A 190 -5.27 9.64 -4.07
CA PHE A 190 -4.18 8.79 -3.57
C PHE A 190 -3.45 8.05 -4.70
N GLY A 191 -3.72 8.38 -5.96
CA GLY A 191 -3.21 7.64 -7.13
C GLY A 191 -1.69 7.57 -7.25
N GLU A 192 -0.97 8.50 -6.64
CA GLU A 192 0.50 8.55 -6.61
C GLU A 192 1.09 8.03 -5.28
N ASP A 193 0.24 7.72 -4.30
CA ASP A 193 0.69 7.23 -2.99
C ASP A 193 0.84 5.70 -3.02
N LYS A 194 2.09 5.23 -3.09
CA LYS A 194 2.41 3.80 -3.03
C LYS A 194 1.94 3.12 -1.74
N ASN A 195 1.86 3.83 -0.62
CA ASN A 195 1.37 3.25 0.64
C ASN A 195 -0.13 2.91 0.58
N ILE A 196 -0.85 3.46 -0.41
CA ILE A 196 -2.25 3.17 -0.66
C ILE A 196 -2.41 2.30 -1.90
N MET A 197 -1.85 2.71 -3.03
CA MET A 197 -2.10 2.03 -4.30
C MET A 197 -1.52 0.63 -4.38
N CYS A 198 -0.41 0.34 -3.69
CA CYS A 198 0.10 -1.04 -3.59
C CYS A 198 -0.76 -1.96 -2.72
N TYR A 199 -1.62 -1.38 -1.87
CA TYR A 199 -2.43 -2.09 -0.90
C TYR A 199 -3.92 -1.73 -1.03
N ILE A 200 -4.35 -1.27 -2.22
CA ILE A 200 -5.71 -0.79 -2.43
C ILE A 200 -6.72 -1.93 -2.30
N ASP A 201 -6.33 -3.12 -2.74
CA ASP A 201 -7.10 -4.36 -2.60
C ASP A 201 -7.31 -4.70 -1.12
N ASP A 202 -6.29 -4.49 -0.28
CA ASP A 202 -6.37 -4.75 1.15
C ASP A 202 -7.35 -3.81 1.84
N ILE A 203 -7.22 -2.51 1.54
CA ILE A 203 -8.13 -1.50 2.07
C ILE A 203 -9.57 -1.83 1.64
N TYR A 204 -9.77 -2.24 0.38
CA TYR A 204 -11.07 -2.66 -0.11
C TYR A 204 -11.61 -3.88 0.65
N THR A 205 -10.84 -4.96 0.81
CA THR A 205 -11.32 -6.18 1.48
C THR A 205 -11.68 -5.91 2.93
N TYR A 206 -10.89 -5.11 3.65
CA TYR A 206 -11.23 -4.68 5.01
C TYR A 206 -12.58 -3.95 5.09
N ILE A 207 -12.79 -2.93 4.25
CA ILE A 207 -14.05 -2.18 4.26
C ILE A 207 -15.19 -3.08 3.78
N LYS A 208 -14.94 -3.97 2.81
CA LYS A 208 -15.93 -4.91 2.29
C LYS A 208 -16.37 -5.90 3.36
N ALA A 209 -15.46 -6.41 4.18
CA ALA A 209 -15.78 -7.29 5.30
C ALA A 209 -16.72 -6.63 6.31
N ARG A 210 -16.58 -5.30 6.51
CA ARG A 210 -17.49 -4.51 7.35
C ARG A 210 -18.82 -4.25 6.65
N SER A 211 -18.80 -3.94 5.36
CA SER A 211 -19.98 -3.69 4.54
C SER A 211 -20.92 -4.89 4.48
N THR A 212 -20.37 -6.10 4.33
CA THR A 212 -21.15 -7.34 4.27
C THR A 212 -21.54 -7.88 5.64
N GLY A 213 -21.08 -7.25 6.74
CA GLY A 213 -21.30 -7.74 8.10
C GLY A 213 -20.50 -9.00 8.44
N ALA A 214 -19.55 -9.42 7.61
CA ALA A 214 -18.68 -10.57 7.88
C ALA A 214 -17.79 -10.36 9.11
N MET A 215 -17.50 -9.10 9.46
CA MET A 215 -16.68 -8.74 10.60
C MET A 215 -17.36 -7.64 11.45
N PRO A 216 -17.44 -7.79 12.80
CA PRO A 216 -18.00 -6.78 13.68
C PRO A 216 -17.05 -5.58 13.86
N PRO A 217 -17.54 -4.42 14.36
CA PRO A 217 -16.70 -3.30 14.80
C PRO A 217 -15.57 -3.72 15.75
N GLY A 218 -14.41 -3.07 15.65
CA GLY A 218 -13.20 -3.40 16.42
C GLY A 218 -12.04 -3.87 15.55
N ARG A 219 -10.96 -4.32 16.19
CA ARG A 219 -9.83 -4.96 15.52
C ARG A 219 -10.22 -6.38 15.09
N PRO A 220 -9.74 -6.89 13.94
CA PRO A 220 -9.92 -8.31 13.62
C PRO A 220 -9.33 -9.19 14.74
N ASN A 221 -9.94 -10.34 15.01
CA ASN A 221 -9.55 -11.20 16.15
C ASN A 221 -8.21 -11.91 15.91
N GLY A 222 -7.88 -12.12 14.65
CA GLY A 222 -6.61 -12.69 14.22
C GLY A 222 -6.47 -12.62 12.71
N ARG A 223 -5.36 -13.13 12.21
CA ARG A 223 -5.07 -13.16 10.77
C ARG A 223 -4.44 -14.48 10.39
N GLU A 224 -4.62 -14.90 9.15
CA GLU A 224 -3.69 -15.86 8.57
C GLU A 224 -2.26 -15.27 8.51
N ASP A 225 -1.29 -16.15 8.36
CA ASP A 225 0.09 -15.71 8.15
C ASP A 225 0.30 -15.14 6.74
N VAL A 226 1.36 -14.35 6.58
CA VAL A 226 1.69 -13.73 5.30
C VAL A 226 2.26 -14.79 4.35
N SER A 227 1.57 -15.02 3.23
CA SER A 227 2.04 -15.96 2.22
C SER A 227 3.32 -15.44 1.50
N PRO A 228 4.16 -16.33 0.95
CA PRO A 228 5.28 -15.91 0.10
C PRO A 228 4.85 -15.03 -1.08
N GLU A 229 3.71 -15.33 -1.70
CA GLU A 229 3.11 -14.55 -2.79
C GLU A 229 2.70 -13.16 -2.31
N ALA A 230 2.12 -13.03 -1.11
CA ALA A 230 1.74 -11.75 -0.54
C ALA A 230 2.95 -10.89 -0.16
N LYS A 231 4.06 -11.49 0.31
CA LYS A 231 5.33 -10.80 0.52
C LYS A 231 5.90 -10.30 -0.80
N LYS A 232 6.02 -11.20 -1.79
CA LYS A 232 6.51 -10.86 -3.13
C LYS A 232 5.69 -9.74 -3.78
N ALA A 233 4.36 -9.81 -3.70
CA ALA A 233 3.48 -8.77 -4.25
C ALA A 233 3.69 -7.40 -3.59
N ALA A 234 3.95 -7.38 -2.28
CA ALA A 234 4.29 -6.15 -1.57
C ALA A 234 5.65 -5.61 -2.05
N ASP A 235 6.68 -6.45 -2.05
CA ASP A 235 8.05 -6.09 -2.46
C ASP A 235 8.09 -5.55 -3.90
N ASP A 236 7.45 -6.26 -4.83
CA ASP A 236 7.39 -5.90 -6.25
C ASP A 236 6.76 -4.51 -6.47
N CYS A 237 5.81 -4.10 -5.62
CA CYS A 237 5.12 -2.81 -5.77
C CYS A 237 5.84 -1.67 -5.05
N THR A 238 6.33 -1.92 -3.82
CA THR A 238 6.95 -0.87 -3.01
C THR A 238 8.38 -0.56 -3.44
N GLY A 239 9.13 -1.55 -3.94
CA GLY A 239 10.52 -1.40 -4.38
C GLY A 239 11.51 -1.83 -3.30
#